data_AF-A0A928YPT9-F1
#
_entry.id   AF-A0A928YPT9-F1
#
_cell.length_a   1.000
_cell.length_b   1.000
_cell.length_c   1.000
_cell.angle_alpha   90.00
_cell.angle_beta   90.00
_cell.angle_gamma   90.00
#
_symmetry.space_group_name_H-M   'P 1'
#
loop_
_entity.id
_entity.type
_entity.pdbx_description
1 polymer ?
#
loop_
_entity_poly.entity_id
_entity_poly.type
_entity_poly.pdbx_seq_one_letter_code
_entity_poly.pdbx_strand_id
1 'polypeptide(L)' 'MITFKISNEDWKVLKLKLQRKYNSLTDEDLRYSEGEEHELLNRLSKRLRRSTDYILFTLSKELTDLTSNRL' A
#
# COMPACT_ATOMS: atom_id res chain seq x y z
N MET A 1 13.92 -12.33 -2.96
CA MET A 1 13.08 -11.71 -1.92
C MET A 1 12.75 -10.31 -2.38
N ILE A 2 11.48 -9.97 -2.54
CA ILE A 2 11.10 -8.64 -3.02
C ILE A 2 11.08 -7.71 -1.80
N THR A 3 12.07 -6.83 -1.70
CA THR A 3 12.17 -5.86 -0.61
C THR A 3 11.36 -4.63 -0.99
N PHE A 4 10.09 -4.59 -0.60
CA PHE A 4 9.29 -3.36 -0.61
C PHE A 4 9.62 -2.54 0.63
N LYS A 5 9.95 -1.27 0.45
CA LYS A 5 10.17 -0.32 1.54
C LYS A 5 9.28 0.90 1.31
N ILE A 6 8.57 1.31 2.35
CA ILE A 6 7.74 2.52 2.33
C ILE A 6 7.91 3.27 3.65
N SER A 7 8.06 4.59 3.56
CA SER A 7 8.15 5.43 4.76
C SER A 7 6.77 5.64 5.37
N ASN A 8 6.72 5.92 6.69
CA ASN A 8 5.45 6.27 7.34
C ASN A 8 4.80 7.53 6.73
N GLU A 9 5.59 8.48 6.23
CA GLU A 9 5.09 9.70 5.59
C GLU A 9 4.39 9.40 4.27
N ASP A 10 5.06 8.63 3.40
CA ASP A 10 4.48 8.20 2.12
C ASP A 10 3.23 7.34 2.36
N TRP A 11 3.27 6.46 3.36
CA TRP A 11 2.12 5.61 3.71
C TRP A 11 0.90 6.40 4.10
N LYS A 12 1.02 7.52 4.84
CA LYS A 12 -0.14 8.35 5.20
C LYS A 12 -0.90 8.82 3.96
N VAL A 13 -0.17 9.25 2.93
CA VAL A 13 -0.80 9.73 1.69
C VAL A 13 -1.31 8.55 0.84
N LEU A 14 -0.54 7.48 0.76
CA LEU A 14 -0.88 6.28 0.00
C LEU A 14 -2.11 5.57 0.59
N LYS A 15 -2.23 5.53 1.92
CA LYS A 15 -3.40 5.06 2.66
C LYS A 15 -4.67 5.80 2.22
N LEU A 16 -4.63 7.14 2.17
CA LEU A 16 -5.78 7.94 1.74
C LEU A 16 -6.19 7.62 0.29
N LYS A 17 -5.21 7.44 -0.62
CA LYS A 17 -5.48 7.02 -2.00
C LYS A 17 -6.10 5.61 -2.05
N LEU A 18 -5.56 4.67 -1.29
CA LEU A 18 -6.10 3.30 -1.20
C LEU A 18 -7.52 3.27 -0.64
N GLN A 19 -7.83 4.04 0.40
CA GLN A 19 -9.19 4.16 0.95
C GLN A 19 -10.18 4.67 -0.10
N ARG A 20 -9.78 5.68 -0.89
CA ARG A 20 -10.61 6.22 -1.98
C ARG A 20 -10.81 5.22 -3.12
N LYS A 21 -9.78 4.43 -3.44
CA LYS A 21 -9.80 3.44 -4.53
C LYS A 21 -10.55 2.16 -4.15
N TYR A 22 -10.45 1.75 -2.89
CA TYR A 22 -11.01 0.52 -2.37
C TYR A 22 -11.89 0.80 -1.15
N ASN A 23 -13.19 0.98 -1.40
CA ASN A 23 -14.20 1.20 -0.34
C ASN A 23 -14.33 0.03 0.66
N SER A 24 -13.76 -1.14 0.35
CA SER A 24 -13.76 -2.33 1.21
C SER A 24 -12.60 -2.38 2.21
N LEU A 25 -11.59 -1.52 2.04
CA LEU A 25 -10.45 -1.42 2.94
C LEU A 25 -10.80 -0.51 4.11
N THR A 26 -10.64 -1.04 5.31
CA THR A 26 -10.84 -0.27 6.55
C THR A 26 -9.53 0.37 7.02
N ASP A 27 -9.62 1.30 7.96
CA ASP A 27 -8.44 1.86 8.62
C ASP A 27 -7.55 0.81 9.29
N GLU A 28 -8.15 -0.29 9.76
CA GLU A 28 -7.45 -1.41 10.38
C GLU A 28 -6.67 -2.24 9.35
N ASP A 29 -7.28 -2.50 8.19
CA ASP A 29 -6.63 -3.17 7.06
C ASP A 29 -5.44 -2.37 6.54
N LEU A 30 -5.51 -1.04 6.64
CA LEU A 30 -4.50 -0.09 6.20
C LEU A 30 -3.56 0.38 7.33
N ARG A 31 -3.56 -0.33 8.45
CA ARG A 31 -2.59 -0.08 9.51
C ARG A 31 -1.23 -0.65 9.10
N TYR A 32 -0.23 0.23 9.11
CA TYR A 32 1.16 -0.06 8.75
C TYR A 32 2.09 0.62 9.74
N SER A 33 3.25 0.02 9.98
CA SER A 33 4.38 0.62 10.67
C SER A 33 5.66 0.18 9.96
N GLU A 34 6.69 1.02 9.97
CA GLU A 34 7.99 0.71 9.35
C GLU A 34 8.55 -0.62 9.85
N GLY A 35 8.88 -1.53 8.93
CA GLY A 35 9.29 -2.91 9.21
C GLY A 35 8.18 -3.96 9.07
N GLU A 36 6.90 -3.54 8.96
CA GLU A 36 5.76 -4.44 8.78
C GLU A 36 5.28 -4.55 7.32
N GLU A 37 6.13 -4.21 6.33
CA GLU A 37 5.75 -4.18 4.91
C GLU A 37 5.22 -5.54 4.43
N HIS A 38 5.85 -6.62 4.87
CA HIS A 38 5.46 -7.98 4.50
C HIS A 38 4.09 -8.36 5.09
N GLU A 39 3.80 -7.95 6.32
CA GLU A 39 2.51 -8.19 6.96
C GLU A 39 1.40 -7.40 6.27
N LEU A 40 1.66 -6.12 5.96
CA LEU A 40 0.74 -5.26 5.24
C LEU A 40 0.37 -5.88 3.88
N LEU A 41 1.37 -6.30 3.11
CA LEU A 41 1.17 -6.94 1.80
C LEU A 41 0.32 -8.20 1.91
N ASN A 42 0.60 -9.06 2.89
CA ASN A 42 -0.17 -10.28 3.13
C ASN A 42 -1.62 -9.98 3.56
N ARG A 43 -1.82 -8.98 4.41
CA ARG A 43 -3.15 -8.55 4.86
C ARG A 43 -3.98 -8.02 3.69
N LEU A 44 -3.41 -7.11 2.90
CA LEU A 44 -4.04 -6.55 1.71
C LEU A 44 -4.34 -7.61 0.65
N SER A 45 -3.41 -8.53 0.42
CA SER A 45 -3.57 -9.68 -0.49
C SER A 45 -4.80 -10.52 -0.11
N LYS A 46 -4.93 -10.88 1.18
CA LYS A 46 -6.09 -11.61 1.70
C LYS A 46 -7.38 -10.80 1.62
N ARG A 47 -7.35 -9.51 1.99
CA ARG A 47 -8.51 -8.63 2.01
C ARG A 47 -9.08 -8.34 0.62
N LEU A 48 -8.20 -8.11 -0.35
CA LEU A 48 -8.55 -7.82 -1.74
C LEU A 48 -8.70 -9.09 -2.59
N ARG A 49 -8.34 -10.27 -2.05
CA ARG A 49 -8.28 -11.56 -2.76
C ARG A 49 -7.45 -11.45 -4.04
N ARG A 50 -6.28 -10.81 -3.95
CA ARG A 50 -5.33 -10.59 -5.05
C ARG A 50 -3.99 -11.23 -4.72
N SER A 51 -3.14 -11.43 -5.74
CA SER A 51 -1.77 -11.88 -5.51
C SER A 51 -0.95 -10.80 -4.79
N THR A 52 0.01 -11.24 -3.99
CA THR A 52 0.94 -10.33 -3.29
C THR A 52 1.70 -9.43 -4.29
N ASP A 53 2.05 -9.97 -5.46
CA ASP A 53 2.67 -9.20 -6.55
C ASP A 53 1.78 -8.08 -7.08
N TYR A 54 0.47 -8.31 -7.19
CA TYR A 54 -0.47 -7.28 -7.63
C TYR A 54 -0.58 -6.15 -6.61
N ILE A 55 -0.61 -6.49 -5.31
CA ILE A 55 -0.60 -5.48 -4.25
C ILE A 55 0.71 -4.69 -4.31
N LEU A 56 1.85 -5.37 -4.38
CA LEU A 56 3.17 -4.75 -4.45
C LEU A 56 3.29 -3.82 -5.66
N PHE A 57 2.86 -4.27 -6.84
CA PHE A 57 2.82 -3.43 -8.04
C PHE A 57 1.94 -2.19 -7.83
N THR A 58 0.77 -2.37 -7.21
CA THR A 58 -0.15 -1.26 -6.95
C THR A 58 0.49 -0.25 -5.99
N LEU A 59 1.09 -0.71 -4.88
CA LEU A 59 1.76 0.17 -3.92
C LEU A 59 2.94 0.91 -4.57
N SER A 60 3.80 0.21 -5.32
CA SER A 60 4.94 0.81 -6.02
C SER A 60 4.49 1.84 -7.06
N LYS A 61 3.40 1.55 -7.79
CA LYS A 61 2.82 2.50 -8.75
C LYS A 61 2.30 3.75 -8.05
N GLU A 62 1.48 3.58 -7.01
CA GLU A 62 0.91 4.72 -6.29
C GLU A 62 1.99 5.56 -5.58
N LEU A 63 3.05 4.92 -5.08
CA LEU A 63 4.22 5.58 -4.51
C LEU A 63 4.99 6.38 -5.57
N THR A 64 5.15 5.82 -6.77
CA THR A 64 5.76 6.54 -7.89
C THR A 64 4.90 7.70 -8.34
N ASP A 65 3.56 7.56 -8.32
CA ASP A 65 2.63 8.66 -8.63
C ASP A 65 2.66 9.77 -7.56
N LEU A 66 3.03 9.46 -6.31
CA LEU A 66 3.22 10.45 -5.25
C LEU A 66 4.51 11.26 -5.44
N THR A 67 5.61 10.59 -5.77
CA THR A 67 6.91 11.25 -6.03
C THR A 67 6.94 11.93 -7.39
N SER A 68 6.19 11.40 -8.37
CA SER A 68 5.98 11.95 -9.70
C SER A 68 4.77 12.87 -9.77
N ASN A 69 4.48 13.62 -8.70
CA ASN A 69 3.60 14.78 -8.79
C ASN A 69 4.34 15.91 -9.55
N ARG A 70 4.56 15.65 -10.85
CA ARG A 70 4.88 16.62 -11.90
C ARG A 70 3.55 17.07 -12.49
N LEU A 71 3.04 18.19 -11.98
CA LEU A 71 2.44 19.33 -12.71
C LEU A 71 1.73 20.25 -11.72
#